data_AF-A0ABD1F8X1-F1
#
_entry.id   AF-A0ABD1F8X1-F1
#
_cell.length_a   1.000
_cell.length_b   1.000
_cell.length_c   1.000
_cell.angle_alpha   90.00
_cell.angle_beta   90.00
_cell.angle_gamma   90.00
#
_symmetry.space_group_name_H-M   'P 1'
#
loop_
_entity.id
_entity.type
_entity.pdbx_description
1 polymer ?
#
loop_
_entity_poly.entity_id
_entity_poly.type
_entity_poly.pdbx_seq_one_letter_code
_entity_poly.pdbx_strand_id
1 'polypeptide(L)'
;MNSGQCEMLEKYGSDCICIDGTHGLNSYDFELHTLLVLDDMRQGFPCAFLLSNRSDKEVLTIFFEYVKLSAGNITPNVFMSDICESYFNAWLEVMSRPKLRLYCTWHIDRAWRKNLSKIGSKEKQADVYKQLRIILQETDSSAFHIMIQEFCTKNSSDPETIEFINYFKDNYLKNFKLWAYCCRLQAGLNTNMHIERIHRTIKYIYFRGRNIKRLDKCIHALMTFVRDKLFDRLIVLNKGKISSKLATIRSRHKTSLEMSLNLIVSVENGWQVASSNCNELYLIQEVDINCKCQLICTGCGDVCLHHYSCTCIDAAIKWNMCKHIHLVCKFRHEKDQPGINSNIEFLLHINPRTN
;
A
#
# COMPACT_ATOMS: atom_id res chain seq x y z
N MET A 1 -17.35 2.84 20.06
CA MET A 1 -17.56 2.31 18.69
C MET A 1 -19.03 1.92 18.56
N ASN A 2 -19.61 1.99 17.36
CA ASN A 2 -20.95 1.42 17.12
C ASN A 2 -20.84 -0.04 16.61
N SER A 3 -21.97 -0.75 16.53
CA SER A 3 -22.00 -2.16 16.10
C SER A 3 -21.38 -2.39 14.72
N GLY A 4 -21.67 -1.51 13.74
CA GLY A 4 -21.08 -1.62 12.41
C GLY A 4 -19.57 -1.44 12.39
N GLN A 5 -19.02 -0.58 13.25
CA GLN A 5 -17.57 -0.46 13.42
C GLN A 5 -16.95 -1.71 14.06
N CYS A 6 -17.61 -2.31 15.04
CA CYS A 6 -17.17 -3.58 15.63
C CYS A 6 -17.17 -4.69 14.58
N GLU A 7 -18.26 -4.85 13.82
CA GLU A 7 -18.37 -5.87 12.76
C GLU A 7 -17.27 -5.72 11.70
N MET A 8 -16.99 -4.49 11.27
CA MET A 8 -15.90 -4.23 10.31
C MET A 8 -14.53 -4.61 10.89
N LEU A 9 -14.30 -4.34 12.17
CA LEU A 9 -13.04 -4.64 12.84
C LEU A 9 -12.87 -6.14 13.09
N GLU A 10 -13.93 -6.84 13.48
CA GLU A 10 -13.95 -8.30 13.64
C GLU A 10 -13.69 -9.00 12.30
N LYS A 11 -14.33 -8.54 11.23
CA LYS A 11 -14.24 -9.18 9.92
C LYS A 11 -12.92 -8.93 9.19
N TYR A 12 -12.33 -7.74 9.35
CA TYR A 12 -11.19 -7.30 8.54
C TYR A 12 -9.94 -6.94 9.35
N GLY A 13 -10.02 -6.85 10.68
CA GLY A 13 -8.90 -6.45 11.54
C GLY A 13 -7.76 -7.46 11.60
N SER A 14 -8.02 -8.72 11.27
CA SER A 14 -6.98 -9.76 11.17
C SER A 14 -6.09 -9.63 9.93
N ASP A 15 -6.55 -8.92 8.90
CA ASP A 15 -5.76 -8.71 7.68
C ASP A 15 -4.82 -7.52 7.85
N CYS A 16 -5.39 -6.32 8.00
CA CYS A 16 -4.60 -5.12 8.21
C CYS A 16 -5.26 -4.12 9.17
N ILE A 17 -4.45 -3.66 10.12
CA ILE A 17 -4.72 -2.48 10.92
C ILE A 17 -3.83 -1.33 10.45
N CYS A 18 -4.46 -0.18 10.26
CA CYS A 18 -3.82 1.09 9.97
C CYS A 18 -4.23 2.10 11.04
N ILE A 19 -3.28 2.84 11.60
CA ILE A 19 -3.57 3.91 12.55
C ILE A 19 -2.75 5.14 12.25
N ASP A 20 -3.37 6.31 12.40
CA ASP A 20 -2.71 7.59 12.17
C ASP A 20 -3.39 8.72 12.92
N GLY A 21 -2.59 9.72 13.28
CA GLY A 21 -3.02 10.92 14.01
C GLY A 21 -2.95 12.15 13.12
N THR A 22 -3.98 13.00 13.18
CA THR A 22 -3.89 14.32 12.57
C THR A 22 -3.15 15.28 13.50
N HIS A 23 -2.11 15.95 13.01
CA HIS A 23 -1.55 17.11 13.72
C HIS A 23 -2.41 18.37 13.48
N GLY A 24 -2.86 19.02 14.57
CA GLY A 24 -3.35 20.40 14.55
C GLY A 24 -4.77 20.62 14.01
N LEU A 25 -5.76 19.80 14.39
CA LEU A 25 -7.15 20.00 13.95
C LEU A 25 -7.86 21.20 14.60
N ASN A 26 -7.33 21.76 15.69
CA ASN A 26 -7.96 22.88 16.38
C ASN A 26 -7.00 23.79 17.15
N SER A 27 -7.56 24.91 17.64
CA SER A 27 -6.89 25.90 18.50
C SER A 27 -6.68 25.44 19.94
N TYR A 28 -6.96 24.18 20.26
CA TYR A 28 -6.94 23.60 21.60
C TYR A 28 -6.01 22.37 21.68
N ASP A 29 -5.11 22.23 20.69
CA ASP A 29 -4.13 21.14 20.57
C ASP A 29 -4.70 19.72 20.64
N PHE A 30 -5.97 19.50 20.26
CA PHE A 30 -6.46 18.12 20.09
C PHE A 30 -6.07 17.53 18.73
N GLU A 31 -5.58 16.31 18.79
CA GLU A 31 -5.31 15.42 17.67
C GLU A 31 -6.45 14.39 17.53
N LEU A 32 -6.79 14.04 16.29
CA LEU A 32 -7.69 12.94 15.97
C LEU A 32 -6.86 11.76 15.49
N HIS A 33 -6.84 10.70 16.28
CA HIS A 33 -6.29 9.41 15.87
C HIS A 33 -7.40 8.57 15.28
N THR A 34 -7.14 7.91 14.16
CA THR A 34 -8.10 7.06 13.47
C THR A 34 -7.50 5.68 13.26
N LEU A 35 -8.13 4.67 13.86
CA LEU A 35 -7.87 3.27 13.57
C LEU A 35 -8.79 2.83 12.44
N LEU A 36 -8.23 2.23 11.39
CA LEU A 36 -8.96 1.78 10.22
C LEU A 36 -8.49 0.40 9.74
N VAL A 37 -9.41 -0.27 9.05
CA VAL A 37 -9.20 -1.55 8.37
C VAL A 37 -9.35 -1.36 6.87
N LEU A 38 -8.88 -2.35 6.10
CA LEU A 38 -9.21 -2.47 4.68
C LEU A 38 -10.31 -3.51 4.51
N ASP A 39 -11.41 -3.14 3.86
CA ASP A 39 -12.49 -4.09 3.58
C ASP A 39 -12.15 -5.05 2.41
N ASP A 40 -13.09 -5.94 2.09
CA ASP A 40 -13.02 -6.89 0.97
C ASP A 40 -12.83 -6.23 -0.41
N MET A 41 -13.21 -4.96 -0.55
CA MET A 41 -13.00 -4.14 -1.74
C MET A 41 -11.72 -3.30 -1.67
N ARG A 42 -10.88 -3.56 -0.66
CA ARG A 42 -9.65 -2.83 -0.33
C ARG A 42 -9.90 -1.33 -0.20
N GLN A 43 -11.02 -0.95 0.40
CA GLN A 43 -11.31 0.42 0.80
C GLN A 43 -11.05 0.58 2.30
N GLY A 44 -10.48 1.72 2.68
CA GLY A 44 -10.30 2.07 4.09
C GLY A 44 -11.64 2.34 4.78
N PHE A 45 -11.86 1.70 5.93
CA PHE A 45 -13.02 1.92 6.78
C PHE A 45 -12.58 2.32 8.21
N PRO A 46 -13.02 3.47 8.74
CA PRO A 46 -12.65 3.93 10.08
C PRO A 46 -13.40 3.16 11.18
N CYS A 47 -12.69 2.36 11.94
CA CYS A 47 -13.28 1.51 12.98
C CYS A 47 -13.30 2.18 14.35
N ALA A 48 -12.31 3.00 14.68
CA ALA A 48 -12.28 3.71 15.96
C ALA A 48 -11.58 5.06 15.84
N PHE A 49 -11.95 5.96 16.74
CA PHE A 49 -11.38 7.31 16.82
C PHE A 49 -10.98 7.62 18.26
N LEU A 50 -9.85 8.30 18.42
CA LEU A 50 -9.43 8.93 19.66
C LEU A 50 -9.28 10.42 19.41
N LEU A 51 -9.93 11.24 20.24
CA LEU A 51 -9.72 12.68 20.29
C LEU A 51 -8.96 12.97 21.57
N SER A 52 -7.72 13.44 21.45
CA SER A 52 -6.83 13.63 22.59
C SER A 52 -5.85 14.77 22.34
N ASN A 53 -5.48 15.49 23.39
CA ASN A 53 -4.37 16.46 23.35
C ASN A 53 -3.00 15.81 23.62
N ARG A 54 -2.98 14.49 23.77
CA ARG A 54 -1.82 13.65 24.03
C ARG A 54 -1.81 12.47 23.06
N SER A 55 -0.63 12.14 22.55
CA SER A 55 -0.40 11.04 21.61
C SER A 55 0.74 10.12 22.06
N ASP A 56 1.06 10.17 23.35
CA ASP A 56 1.97 9.24 24.01
C ASP A 56 1.39 7.85 24.18
N LYS A 57 2.26 6.93 24.56
CA LYS A 57 1.97 5.50 24.67
C LYS A 57 0.83 5.24 25.65
N GLU A 58 0.80 5.93 26.78
CA GLU A 58 -0.16 5.70 27.86
C GLU A 58 -1.59 5.98 27.39
N VAL A 59 -1.82 7.10 26.70
CA VAL A 59 -3.15 7.42 26.16
C VAL A 59 -3.55 6.45 25.04
N LEU A 60 -2.60 6.03 24.21
CA LEU A 60 -2.85 5.06 23.15
C LEU A 60 -3.16 3.66 23.70
N THR A 61 -2.53 3.25 24.81
CA THR A 61 -2.83 1.99 25.51
C THR A 61 -4.28 2.01 25.99
N ILE A 62 -4.72 3.08 26.67
CA ILE A 62 -6.13 3.25 27.07
C ILE A 62 -7.07 3.16 25.86
N PHE A 63 -6.73 3.84 24.76
CA PHE A 63 -7.52 3.78 23.54
C PHE A 63 -7.67 2.35 23.01
N PHE A 64 -6.58 1.58 22.94
CA PHE A 64 -6.63 0.20 22.49
C PHE A 64 -7.37 -0.72 23.47
N GLU A 65 -7.34 -0.45 24.77
CA GLU A 65 -8.13 -1.21 25.76
C GLU A 65 -9.62 -1.09 25.46
N TYR A 66 -10.12 0.12 25.18
CA TYR A 66 -11.52 0.32 24.77
C TYR A 66 -11.85 -0.36 23.44
N VAL A 67 -10.92 -0.39 22.49
CA VAL A 67 -11.09 -1.13 21.24
C VAL A 67 -11.19 -2.64 21.52
N LYS A 68 -10.33 -3.17 22.39
CA LYS A 68 -10.32 -4.59 22.79
C LYS A 68 -11.59 -4.99 23.53
N LEU A 69 -12.08 -4.13 24.41
CA LEU A 69 -13.37 -4.34 25.09
C LEU A 69 -14.55 -4.38 24.10
N SER A 70 -14.46 -3.64 22.99
CA SER A 70 -15.55 -3.51 22.02
C SER A 70 -15.55 -4.59 20.93
N ALA A 71 -14.37 -5.04 20.48
CA ALA A 71 -14.21 -5.92 19.32
C ALA A 71 -13.33 -7.15 19.60
N GLY A 72 -12.95 -7.37 20.86
CA GLY A 72 -12.09 -8.46 21.25
C GLY A 72 -10.61 -8.25 20.90
N ASN A 73 -9.84 -9.32 21.06
CA ASN A 73 -8.41 -9.30 20.81
C ASN A 73 -8.10 -9.49 19.31
N ILE A 74 -7.35 -8.56 18.73
CA ILE A 74 -7.07 -8.54 17.28
C ILE A 74 -5.64 -8.99 17.02
N THR A 75 -5.46 -9.88 16.05
CA THR A 75 -4.14 -10.34 15.57
C THR A 75 -3.97 -10.02 14.09
N PRO A 76 -3.45 -8.83 13.72
CA PRO A 76 -3.32 -8.44 12.33
C PRO A 76 -2.16 -9.16 11.65
N ASN A 77 -2.29 -9.49 10.37
CA ASN A 77 -1.13 -9.83 9.54
C ASN A 77 -0.22 -8.61 9.39
N VAL A 78 -0.82 -7.43 9.15
CA VAL A 78 -0.06 -6.18 9.00
C VAL A 78 -0.57 -5.07 9.91
N PHE A 79 0.33 -4.47 10.68
CA PHE A 79 0.09 -3.25 11.42
C PHE A 79 0.88 -2.10 10.80
N MET A 80 0.18 -1.05 10.40
CA MET A 80 0.80 0.15 9.83
C MET A 80 0.46 1.40 10.63
N SER A 81 1.49 2.15 11.01
CA SER A 81 1.37 3.44 11.69
C SER A 81 2.25 4.50 11.02
N ASP A 82 2.29 5.70 11.56
CA ASP A 82 3.38 6.64 11.28
C ASP A 82 4.74 6.12 11.80
N ILE A 83 5.75 6.99 11.80
CA ILE A 83 7.12 6.66 12.25
C ILE A 83 7.21 6.66 13.79
N CYS A 84 6.19 7.13 14.50
CA CYS A 84 6.20 7.20 15.96
C CYS A 84 6.05 5.79 16.56
N GLU A 85 6.89 5.49 17.56
CA GLU A 85 6.87 4.22 18.28
C GLU A 85 5.65 4.07 19.21
N SER A 86 5.00 5.18 19.59
CA SER A 86 3.93 5.17 20.59
C SER A 86 2.76 4.27 20.19
N TYR A 87 2.33 4.29 18.93
CA TYR A 87 1.25 3.42 18.43
C TYR A 87 1.59 1.95 18.52
N PHE A 88 2.79 1.55 18.07
CA PHE A 88 3.16 0.15 18.03
C PHE A 88 3.41 -0.41 19.43
N ASN A 89 4.07 0.37 20.29
CA ASN A 89 4.34 -0.04 21.66
C ASN A 89 3.05 -0.17 22.48
N ALA A 90 2.12 0.79 22.35
CA ALA A 90 0.82 0.70 22.99
C ALA A 90 -0.01 -0.48 22.45
N TRP A 91 0.06 -0.76 21.14
CA TRP A 91 -0.62 -1.91 20.56
C TRP A 91 -0.12 -3.22 21.18
N LEU A 92 1.21 -3.40 21.33
CA LEU A 92 1.79 -4.62 21.90
C LEU A 92 1.45 -4.86 23.38
N GLU A 93 1.09 -3.81 24.13
CA GLU A 93 0.64 -3.98 25.52
C GLU A 93 -0.78 -4.54 25.61
N VAL A 94 -1.63 -4.23 24.63
CA VAL A 94 -3.07 -4.51 24.71
C VAL A 94 -3.49 -5.66 23.79
N MET A 95 -2.97 -5.68 22.57
CA MET A 95 -3.39 -6.55 21.47
C MET A 95 -2.32 -7.57 21.11
N SER A 96 -2.66 -8.54 20.26
CA SER A 96 -1.68 -9.51 19.77
C SER A 96 -0.64 -8.86 18.86
N ARG A 97 0.58 -9.39 18.94
CA ARG A 97 1.68 -9.01 18.07
C ARG A 97 1.32 -9.28 16.60
N PRO A 98 1.41 -8.27 15.70
CA PRO A 98 1.17 -8.48 14.28
C PRO A 98 2.33 -9.26 13.63
N LYS A 99 2.06 -9.94 12.52
CA LYS A 99 3.12 -10.64 11.76
C LYS A 99 4.12 -9.67 11.15
N LEU A 100 3.63 -8.54 10.65
CA LEU A 100 4.41 -7.51 9.99
C LEU A 100 4.07 -6.12 10.54
N ARG A 101 5.09 -5.35 10.91
CA ARG A 101 4.97 -3.92 11.26
C ARG A 101 5.54 -3.09 10.12
N LEU A 102 4.81 -2.05 9.70
CA LEU A 102 5.25 -1.17 8.62
C LEU A 102 5.04 0.30 8.98
N TYR A 103 5.92 1.16 8.47
CA TYR A 103 5.70 2.60 8.45
C TYR A 103 4.85 3.01 7.27
N CYS A 104 4.04 4.04 7.46
CA CYS A 104 3.35 4.70 6.36
C CYS A 104 4.40 5.38 5.44
N THR A 105 4.43 5.02 4.14
CA THR A 105 5.40 5.57 3.20
C THR A 105 5.22 7.08 3.01
N TRP A 106 3.99 7.59 3.15
CA TRP A 106 3.76 9.04 3.11
C TRP A 106 4.49 9.78 4.23
N HIS A 107 4.47 9.23 5.45
CA HIS A 107 5.19 9.81 6.58
C HIS A 107 6.70 9.75 6.36
N ILE A 108 7.22 8.66 5.79
CA ILE A 108 8.63 8.53 5.39
C ILE A 108 8.99 9.59 4.36
N ASP A 109 8.23 9.70 3.26
CA ASP A 109 8.46 10.68 2.20
C ASP A 109 8.41 12.12 2.74
N ARG A 110 7.42 12.43 3.58
CA ARG A 110 7.28 13.75 4.22
C ARG A 110 8.45 14.07 5.15
N ALA A 111 8.87 13.10 5.97
CA ALA A 111 9.98 13.28 6.89
C ALA A 111 11.31 13.48 6.15
N TRP A 112 11.54 12.76 5.05
CA TRP A 112 12.69 12.98 4.17
C TRP A 112 12.64 14.36 3.55
N ARG A 113 11.54 14.75 2.89
CA ARG A 113 11.40 16.08 2.27
C ARG A 113 11.63 17.23 3.26
N LYS A 114 11.08 17.13 4.48
CA LYS A 114 11.28 18.13 5.52
C LYS A 114 12.77 18.28 5.90
N ASN A 115 13.53 17.19 5.86
CA ASN A 115 14.94 17.18 6.25
C ASN A 115 15.92 17.41 5.10
N LEU A 116 15.46 17.40 3.84
CA LEU A 116 16.29 17.81 2.69
C LEU A 116 16.80 19.26 2.84
N SER A 117 16.15 20.09 3.66
CA SER A 117 16.65 21.44 3.98
C SER A 117 18.04 21.45 4.64
N LYS A 118 18.53 20.28 5.13
CA LYS A 118 19.90 20.08 5.61
C LYS A 118 20.96 20.09 4.50
N ILE A 119 20.53 20.07 3.24
CA ILE A 119 21.40 20.18 2.06
C ILE A 119 21.28 21.60 1.54
N GLY A 120 22.39 22.33 1.39
CA GLY A 120 22.35 23.73 0.94
C GLY A 120 21.83 23.89 -0.49
N SER A 121 22.39 23.11 -1.42
CA SER A 121 22.03 23.18 -2.85
C SER A 121 20.66 22.59 -3.17
N LYS A 122 19.82 23.36 -3.88
CA LYS A 122 18.50 22.90 -4.36
C LYS A 122 18.58 21.80 -5.41
N GLU A 123 19.62 21.83 -6.24
CA GLU A 123 19.88 20.78 -7.22
C GLU A 123 20.23 19.46 -6.50
N LYS A 124 21.16 19.52 -5.52
CA LYS A 124 21.50 18.35 -4.71
C LYS A 124 20.31 17.84 -3.88
N GLN A 125 19.45 18.73 -3.36
CA GLN A 125 18.20 18.32 -2.70
C GLN A 125 17.34 17.46 -3.63
N ALA A 126 17.17 17.88 -4.89
CA ALA A 126 16.38 17.16 -5.88
C ALA A 126 17.04 15.81 -6.24
N ASP A 127 18.36 15.77 -6.41
CA ASP A 127 19.09 14.55 -6.74
C ASP A 127 19.08 13.51 -5.61
N VAL A 128 19.30 13.96 -4.37
CA VAL A 128 19.22 13.10 -3.18
C VAL A 128 17.79 12.57 -3.01
N TYR A 129 16.79 13.44 -3.19
CA TYR A 129 15.39 13.02 -3.12
C TYR A 129 15.06 11.98 -4.19
N LYS A 130 15.51 12.19 -5.43
CA LYS A 130 15.34 11.22 -6.51
C LYS A 130 15.95 9.87 -6.16
N GLN A 131 17.19 9.84 -5.66
CA GLN A 131 17.85 8.61 -5.23
C GLN A 131 17.08 7.89 -4.10
N LEU A 132 16.63 8.63 -3.07
CA LEU A 132 15.80 8.09 -1.99
C LEU A 132 14.51 7.46 -2.51
N ARG A 133 13.88 8.08 -3.50
CA ARG A 133 12.66 7.55 -4.11
C ARG A 133 12.89 6.27 -4.89
N ILE A 134 14.04 6.14 -5.56
CA ILE A 134 14.42 4.89 -6.24
C ILE A 134 14.69 3.80 -5.18
N ILE A 135 15.52 4.09 -4.17
CA ILE A 135 15.83 3.14 -3.07
C ILE A 135 14.56 2.67 -2.35
N LEU A 136 13.65 3.60 -2.05
CA LEU A 136 12.36 3.28 -1.44
C LEU A 136 11.54 2.29 -2.28
N GLN A 137 11.58 2.46 -3.60
CA GLN A 137 10.75 1.72 -4.55
C GLN A 137 11.38 0.42 -5.05
N GLU A 138 12.65 0.18 -4.73
CA GLU A 138 13.36 -1.04 -5.07
C GLU A 138 12.67 -2.26 -4.43
N THR A 139 12.39 -3.26 -5.26
CA THR A 139 11.67 -4.48 -4.90
C THR A 139 12.59 -5.68 -4.72
N ASP A 140 13.77 -5.68 -5.34
CA ASP A 140 14.78 -6.70 -5.11
C ASP A 140 15.61 -6.39 -3.87
N SER A 141 15.71 -7.37 -2.96
CA SER A 141 16.42 -7.17 -1.71
C SER A 141 17.92 -6.97 -1.92
N SER A 142 18.55 -7.67 -2.85
CA SER A 142 20.00 -7.57 -3.08
C SER A 142 20.37 -6.23 -3.70
N ALA A 143 19.64 -5.82 -4.74
CA ALA A 143 19.76 -4.51 -5.37
C ALA A 143 19.55 -3.38 -4.35
N PHE A 144 18.53 -3.49 -3.50
CA PHE A 144 18.28 -2.51 -2.44
C PHE A 144 19.51 -2.31 -1.52
N HIS A 145 20.15 -3.40 -1.09
CA HIS A 145 21.32 -3.32 -0.20
C HIS A 145 22.51 -2.65 -0.89
N ILE A 146 22.75 -2.95 -2.16
CA ILE A 146 23.81 -2.31 -2.96
C ILE A 146 23.51 -0.80 -3.08
N MET A 147 22.29 -0.45 -3.53
CA MET A 147 21.89 0.93 -3.77
C MET A 147 21.94 1.80 -2.51
N ILE A 148 21.46 1.29 -1.37
CA ILE A 148 21.48 2.06 -0.12
C ILE A 148 22.90 2.25 0.43
N GLN A 149 23.79 1.26 0.21
CA GLN A 149 25.20 1.37 0.58
C GLN A 149 25.92 2.41 -0.30
N GLU A 150 25.76 2.34 -1.61
CA GLU A 150 26.34 3.32 -2.55
C GLU A 150 25.83 4.73 -2.26
N PHE A 151 24.52 4.88 -2.03
CA PHE A 151 23.91 6.14 -1.63
C PHE A 151 24.53 6.68 -0.34
N CYS A 152 24.68 5.84 0.68
CA CYS A 152 25.29 6.25 1.94
C CYS A 152 26.75 6.66 1.76
N THR A 153 27.54 5.90 1.01
CA THR A 153 28.96 6.20 0.77
C THR A 153 29.13 7.50 0.00
N LYS A 154 28.45 7.65 -1.14
CA LYS A 154 28.52 8.84 -1.99
C LYS A 154 28.18 10.13 -1.22
N ASN A 155 27.07 10.13 -0.49
CA ASN A 155 26.61 11.32 0.24
C ASN A 155 27.36 11.54 1.58
N SER A 156 28.13 10.56 2.07
CA SER A 156 29.01 10.79 3.23
C SER A 156 30.31 11.50 2.83
N SER A 157 30.74 11.36 1.57
CA SER A 157 31.94 12.01 1.04
C SER A 157 31.70 13.45 0.56
N ASP A 158 30.45 13.88 0.38
CA ASP A 158 30.09 15.24 -0.03
C ASP A 158 29.74 16.11 1.19
N PRO A 159 30.53 17.15 1.50
CA PRO A 159 30.31 18.05 2.65
C PRO A 159 28.93 18.72 2.66
N GLU A 160 28.29 18.92 1.50
CA GLU A 160 26.95 19.53 1.44
C GLU A 160 25.83 18.57 1.81
N THR A 161 26.08 17.25 1.76
CA THR A 161 25.06 16.23 2.02
C THR A 161 25.28 15.46 3.32
N ILE A 162 26.44 15.67 3.97
CA ILE A 162 26.86 14.91 5.14
C ILE A 162 25.90 15.06 6.34
N GLU A 163 25.35 16.26 6.56
CA GLU A 163 24.39 16.47 7.65
C GLU A 163 23.10 15.66 7.41
N PHE A 164 22.60 15.69 6.18
CA PHE A 164 21.43 14.91 5.80
C PHE A 164 21.67 13.41 5.90
N ILE A 165 22.83 12.91 5.43
CA ILE A 165 23.08 11.47 5.42
C ILE A 165 23.27 10.91 6.82
N ASN A 166 23.87 11.67 7.75
CA ASN A 166 23.97 11.27 9.15
C ASN A 166 22.58 11.15 9.78
N TYR A 167 21.74 12.17 9.59
CA TYR A 167 20.32 12.09 9.97
C TYR A 167 19.62 10.87 9.34
N PHE A 168 19.82 10.61 8.05
CA PHE A 168 19.19 9.49 7.37
C PHE A 168 19.63 8.15 7.95
N LYS A 169 20.94 7.95 8.17
CA LYS A 169 21.51 6.73 8.73
C LYS A 169 20.96 6.44 10.12
N ASP A 170 20.93 7.45 10.98
CA ASP A 170 20.50 7.30 12.37
C ASP A 170 19.01 6.94 12.49
N ASN A 171 18.17 7.48 11.58
CA ASN A 171 16.72 7.35 11.68
C ASN A 171 16.13 6.23 10.80
N TYR A 172 16.76 5.87 9.68
CA TYR A 172 16.14 5.01 8.65
C TYR A 172 16.94 3.77 8.27
N LEU A 173 18.27 3.77 8.45
CA LEU A 173 19.08 2.64 7.97
C LEU A 173 18.87 1.37 8.80
N LYS A 174 18.77 1.50 10.13
CA LYS A 174 18.56 0.35 11.04
C LYS A 174 17.18 -0.28 10.93
N ASN A 175 16.19 0.47 10.46
CA ASN A 175 14.78 0.07 10.43
C ASN A 175 14.23 -0.04 8.98
N PHE A 176 15.11 -0.25 8.00
CA PHE A 176 14.74 -0.34 6.58
C PHE A 176 13.61 -1.34 6.30
N LYS A 177 13.57 -2.44 7.05
CA LYS A 177 12.52 -3.46 6.96
C LYS A 177 11.10 -2.91 7.19
N LEU A 178 10.97 -1.77 7.88
CA LEU A 178 9.67 -1.15 8.17
C LEU A 178 9.18 -0.26 7.02
N TRP A 179 10.04 0.19 6.10
CA TRP A 179 9.66 1.17 5.07
C TRP A 179 9.99 0.76 3.62
N ALA A 180 11.05 -0.02 3.39
CA ALA A 180 11.51 -0.38 2.04
C ALA A 180 10.54 -1.32 1.31
N TYR A 181 10.34 -1.12 0.01
CA TYR A 181 9.37 -1.91 -0.78
C TYR A 181 9.76 -3.38 -0.90
N CYS A 182 11.05 -3.70 -1.02
CA CYS A 182 11.56 -5.07 -0.99
C CYS A 182 11.17 -5.86 0.28
N CYS A 183 10.85 -5.18 1.39
CA CYS A 183 10.42 -5.80 2.64
C CYS A 183 8.88 -5.84 2.82
N ARG A 184 8.13 -5.36 1.81
CA ARG A 184 6.66 -5.18 1.86
C ARG A 184 5.93 -5.87 0.73
N LEU A 185 6.66 -6.65 -0.07
CA LEU A 185 6.12 -7.37 -1.22
C LEU A 185 4.91 -8.19 -0.78
N GLN A 186 3.82 -8.06 -1.53
CA GLN A 186 2.58 -8.81 -1.34
C GLN A 186 1.90 -8.61 0.02
N ALA A 187 2.26 -7.57 0.79
CA ALA A 187 1.65 -7.27 2.09
C ALA A 187 0.16 -6.86 2.00
N GLY A 188 -0.43 -6.78 0.81
CA GLY A 188 -1.85 -6.41 0.64
C GLY A 188 -2.15 -4.93 0.82
N LEU A 189 -1.11 -4.10 1.02
CA LEU A 189 -1.26 -2.69 1.44
C LEU A 189 -0.86 -1.70 0.35
N ASN A 190 -1.85 -1.01 -0.21
CA ASN A 190 -1.65 0.26 -0.92
C ASN A 190 -2.09 1.44 -0.04
N THR A 191 -1.63 1.43 1.21
CA THR A 191 -2.23 2.17 2.32
C THR A 191 -1.87 3.64 2.40
N ASN A 192 -0.85 4.10 1.67
CA ASN A 192 -0.49 5.52 1.59
C ASN A 192 -1.67 6.41 1.17
N MET A 193 -2.64 5.85 0.43
CA MET A 193 -3.79 6.58 -0.07
C MET A 193 -5.01 6.54 0.87
N HIS A 194 -5.18 5.50 1.69
CA HIS A 194 -6.46 5.29 2.39
C HIS A 194 -6.60 6.14 3.65
N ILE A 195 -5.57 6.15 4.50
CA ILE A 195 -5.56 6.98 5.71
C ILE A 195 -5.62 8.46 5.33
N GLU A 196 -4.75 8.91 4.43
CA GLU A 196 -4.71 10.30 3.96
C GLU A 196 -6.05 10.72 3.34
N ARG A 197 -6.65 9.86 2.50
CA ARG A 197 -7.95 10.15 1.91
C ARG A 197 -9.05 10.24 2.94
N ILE A 198 -9.03 9.41 3.99
CA ILE A 198 -9.99 9.49 5.09
C ILE A 198 -9.83 10.79 5.85
N HIS A 199 -8.61 11.14 6.28
CA HIS A 199 -8.36 12.41 6.97
C HIS A 199 -8.67 13.62 6.11
N ARG A 200 -8.36 13.59 4.80
CA ARG A 200 -8.72 14.63 3.83
C ARG A 200 -10.25 14.74 3.68
N THR A 201 -10.95 13.62 3.62
CA THR A 201 -12.43 13.59 3.55
C THR A 201 -13.02 14.20 4.82
N ILE A 202 -12.56 13.75 5.98
CA ILE A 202 -12.99 14.29 7.28
C ILE A 202 -12.72 15.81 7.33
N LYS A 203 -11.52 16.27 6.98
CA LYS A 203 -11.12 17.68 7.02
C LYS A 203 -11.91 18.56 6.04
N TYR A 204 -12.01 18.18 4.78
CA TYR A 204 -12.55 19.07 3.75
C TYR A 204 -14.05 18.89 3.52
N ILE A 205 -14.58 17.68 3.65
CA ILE A 205 -16.00 17.41 3.40
C ILE A 205 -16.79 17.62 4.69
N TYR A 206 -16.38 16.98 5.78
CA TYR A 206 -17.15 17.00 7.02
C TYR A 206 -16.85 18.23 7.88
N PHE A 207 -15.58 18.68 7.96
CA PHE A 207 -15.20 19.88 8.69
C PHE A 207 -15.15 21.15 7.80
N ARG A 208 -15.45 21.03 6.50
CA ARG A 208 -15.48 22.15 5.53
C ARG A 208 -14.18 22.95 5.48
N GLY A 209 -13.04 22.29 5.69
CA GLY A 209 -11.72 22.92 5.68
C GLY A 209 -11.44 23.86 6.86
N ARG A 210 -12.30 23.87 7.90
CA ARG A 210 -12.16 24.75 9.07
C ARG A 210 -11.53 24.01 10.24
N ASN A 211 -10.74 24.73 11.03
CA ASN A 211 -10.26 24.24 12.33
C ASN A 211 -11.46 24.09 13.28
N ILE A 212 -11.59 22.93 13.92
CA ILE A 212 -12.78 22.64 14.72
C ILE A 212 -12.65 23.25 16.11
N LYS A 213 -13.33 24.37 16.34
CA LYS A 213 -13.36 24.99 17.67
C LYS A 213 -14.27 24.28 18.69
N ARG A 214 -15.12 23.35 18.24
CA ARG A 214 -16.20 22.73 19.03
C ARG A 214 -16.19 21.21 18.91
N LEU A 215 -15.87 20.53 20.01
CA LEU A 215 -15.72 19.07 20.06
C LEU A 215 -17.01 18.33 19.68
N ASP A 216 -18.17 18.84 20.10
CA ASP A 216 -19.47 18.27 19.78
C ASP A 216 -19.73 18.22 18.26
N LYS A 217 -19.30 19.26 17.53
CA LYS A 217 -19.37 19.29 16.06
C LYS A 217 -18.40 18.30 15.42
N CYS A 218 -17.22 18.10 16.01
CA CYS A 218 -16.27 17.08 15.56
C CYS A 218 -16.91 15.69 15.67
N ILE A 219 -17.42 15.34 16.86
CA ILE A 219 -18.05 14.06 17.13
C ILE A 219 -19.23 13.82 16.19
N HIS A 220 -20.12 14.80 16.03
CA HIS A 220 -21.25 14.68 15.11
C HIS A 220 -20.81 14.41 13.66
N ALA A 221 -19.79 15.12 13.18
CA ALA A 221 -19.23 14.93 11.85
C ALA A 221 -18.56 13.55 11.68
N LEU A 222 -17.84 13.05 12.67
CA LEU A 222 -17.27 11.69 12.65
C LEU A 222 -18.36 10.62 12.62
N MET A 223 -19.40 10.77 13.44
CA MET A 223 -20.54 9.84 13.45
C MET A 223 -21.30 9.86 12.12
N THR A 224 -21.50 11.04 11.53
CA THR A 224 -22.09 11.21 10.19
C THR A 224 -21.23 10.51 9.13
N PHE A 225 -19.91 10.71 9.18
CA PHE A 225 -18.97 10.06 8.26
C PHE A 225 -19.01 8.53 8.34
N VAL A 226 -19.03 7.95 9.56
CA VAL A 226 -19.15 6.50 9.74
C VAL A 226 -20.47 5.98 9.17
N ARG A 227 -21.58 6.66 9.43
CA ARG A 227 -22.89 6.28 8.88
C ARG A 227 -22.87 6.29 7.35
N ASP A 228 -22.35 7.36 6.76
CA ASP A 228 -22.28 7.49 5.30
C ASP A 228 -21.38 6.40 4.70
N LYS A 229 -20.28 6.03 5.38
CA LYS A 229 -19.41 4.91 4.98
C LYS A 229 -20.09 3.55 5.04
N LEU A 230 -20.86 3.28 6.09
CA LEU A 230 -21.67 2.06 6.19
C LEU A 230 -22.71 2.00 5.07
N PHE A 231 -23.37 3.11 4.76
CA PHE A 231 -24.35 3.19 3.68
C PHE A 231 -23.72 3.02 2.29
N ASP A 232 -22.58 3.68 2.04
CA ASP A 232 -21.78 3.50 0.82
C ASP A 232 -21.41 2.03 0.62
N ARG A 233 -21.04 1.32 1.70
CA ARG A 233 -20.72 -0.10 1.65
C ARG A 233 -21.93 -0.95 1.28
N LEU A 234 -23.11 -0.68 1.85
CA LEU A 234 -24.36 -1.35 1.46
C LEU A 234 -24.68 -1.13 -0.02
N ILE A 235 -24.46 0.07 -0.55
CA ILE A 235 -24.64 0.36 -1.98
C ILE A 235 -23.63 -0.44 -2.82
N VAL A 236 -22.37 -0.49 -2.42
CA VAL A 236 -21.34 -1.26 -3.15
C VAL A 236 -21.72 -2.74 -3.21
N LEU A 237 -22.13 -3.32 -2.08
CA LEU A 237 -22.48 -4.74 -1.98
C LEU A 237 -23.76 -5.10 -2.76
N ASN A 238 -24.76 -4.22 -2.79
CA ASN A 238 -26.07 -4.55 -3.39
C ASN A 238 -26.28 -3.99 -4.80
N LYS A 239 -25.64 -2.87 -5.15
CA LYS A 239 -25.81 -2.18 -6.45
C LYS A 239 -24.57 -2.24 -7.34
N GLY A 240 -23.49 -2.88 -6.89
CA GLY A 240 -22.28 -3.07 -7.70
C GLY A 240 -21.54 -1.78 -8.05
N LYS A 241 -21.56 -0.77 -7.16
CA LYS A 241 -20.81 0.49 -7.37
C LYS A 241 -19.33 0.17 -7.60
N ILE A 242 -18.78 0.64 -8.72
CA ILE A 242 -17.38 0.39 -9.10
C ILE A 242 -16.46 1.01 -8.06
N SER A 243 -15.73 0.17 -7.33
CA SER A 243 -14.68 0.62 -6.42
C SER A 243 -13.49 1.19 -7.19
N SER A 244 -12.66 2.02 -6.56
CA SER A 244 -11.43 2.54 -7.17
C SER A 244 -10.51 1.40 -7.64
N LYS A 245 -10.53 0.28 -6.93
CA LYS A 245 -9.77 -0.93 -7.24
C LYS A 245 -10.27 -1.59 -8.51
N LEU A 246 -11.59 -1.79 -8.64
CA LEU A 246 -12.21 -2.32 -9.86
C LEU A 246 -11.98 -1.41 -11.08
N ALA A 247 -12.09 -0.09 -10.90
CA ALA A 247 -11.78 0.86 -11.97
C ALA A 247 -10.32 0.73 -12.44
N THR A 248 -9.39 0.54 -11.50
CA THR A 248 -7.97 0.31 -11.81
C THR A 248 -7.75 -1.00 -12.57
N ILE A 249 -8.36 -2.10 -12.11
CA ILE A 249 -8.31 -3.41 -12.80
C ILE A 249 -8.79 -3.26 -14.26
N ARG A 250 -9.94 -2.60 -14.48
CA ARG A 250 -10.47 -2.35 -15.83
C ARG A 250 -9.52 -1.50 -16.68
N SER A 251 -8.92 -0.46 -16.09
CA SER A 251 -7.94 0.36 -16.79
C SER A 251 -6.69 -0.42 -17.18
N ARG A 252 -6.18 -1.30 -16.31
CA ARG A 252 -5.01 -2.14 -16.61
C ARG A 252 -5.31 -3.21 -17.65
N HIS A 253 -6.50 -3.79 -17.61
CA HIS A 253 -6.98 -4.67 -18.66
C HIS A 253 -6.95 -3.96 -20.01
N LYS A 254 -7.53 -2.75 -20.12
CA LYS A 254 -7.50 -1.97 -21.36
C LYS A 254 -6.07 -1.72 -21.86
N THR A 255 -5.15 -1.31 -20.98
CA THR A 255 -3.74 -1.13 -21.34
C THR A 255 -3.10 -2.42 -21.85
N SER A 256 -3.46 -3.58 -21.29
CA SER A 256 -2.90 -4.87 -21.73
C SER A 256 -3.37 -5.29 -23.13
N LEU A 257 -4.54 -4.82 -23.57
CA LEU A 257 -5.05 -5.11 -24.92
C LEU A 257 -4.15 -4.51 -26.01
N GLU A 258 -3.49 -3.40 -25.70
CA GLU A 258 -2.55 -2.70 -26.59
C GLU A 258 -1.14 -3.31 -26.58
N MET A 259 -0.86 -4.28 -25.68
CA MET A 259 0.44 -4.92 -25.56
C MET A 259 0.56 -6.15 -26.48
N SER A 260 1.76 -6.36 -27.03
CA SER A 260 2.08 -7.54 -27.83
C SER A 260 2.33 -8.78 -26.96
N LEU A 261 1.82 -9.93 -27.41
CA LEU A 261 2.04 -11.22 -26.75
C LEU A 261 3.48 -11.71 -26.88
N ASN A 262 4.25 -11.20 -27.85
CA ASN A 262 5.67 -11.52 -28.01
C ASN A 262 6.53 -11.05 -26.83
N LEU A 263 5.98 -10.22 -25.95
CA LEU A 263 6.63 -9.82 -24.71
C LEU A 263 6.64 -10.93 -23.65
N ILE A 264 5.86 -12.00 -23.85
CA ILE A 264 5.75 -13.13 -22.92
C ILE A 264 6.76 -14.22 -23.28
N VAL A 265 7.51 -14.65 -22.28
CA VAL A 265 8.33 -15.87 -22.32
C VAL A 265 7.82 -16.82 -21.23
N SER A 266 7.50 -18.06 -21.61
CA SER A 266 7.13 -19.09 -20.63
C SER A 266 8.39 -19.63 -19.95
N VAL A 267 8.36 -19.74 -18.63
CA VAL A 267 9.46 -20.26 -17.80
C VAL A 267 8.92 -21.35 -16.87
N GLU A 268 9.79 -22.15 -16.26
CA GLU A 268 9.39 -23.29 -15.42
C GLU A 268 8.36 -22.92 -14.34
N ASN A 269 8.48 -21.72 -13.75
CA ASN A 269 7.66 -21.27 -12.62
C ASN A 269 6.65 -20.16 -12.98
N GLY A 270 6.28 -20.03 -14.27
CA GLY A 270 5.27 -19.08 -14.74
C GLY A 270 5.64 -18.37 -16.04
N TRP A 271 5.50 -17.04 -16.07
CA TRP A 271 5.74 -16.23 -17.26
C TRP A 271 6.62 -15.03 -16.94
N GLN A 272 7.57 -14.75 -17.82
CA GLN A 272 8.31 -13.49 -17.82
C GLN A 272 7.71 -12.54 -18.85
N VAL A 273 7.46 -11.30 -18.45
CA VAL A 273 6.96 -10.25 -19.34
C VAL A 273 7.95 -9.11 -19.39
N ALA A 274 8.43 -8.79 -20.59
CA ALA A 274 9.27 -7.63 -20.80
C ALA A 274 8.46 -6.33 -20.65
N SER A 275 9.09 -5.36 -19.99
CA SER A 275 8.64 -3.96 -19.99
C SER A 275 8.55 -3.41 -21.42
N SER A 276 7.72 -2.38 -21.62
CA SER A 276 7.48 -1.77 -22.93
C SER A 276 8.75 -1.15 -23.56
N ASN A 277 9.78 -0.90 -22.76
CA ASN A 277 11.11 -0.41 -23.14
C ASN A 277 12.19 -1.50 -23.03
N CYS A 278 11.83 -2.76 -22.77
CA CYS A 278 12.71 -3.93 -22.66
C CYS A 278 13.84 -3.85 -21.61
N ASN A 279 13.81 -2.89 -20.69
CA ASN A 279 14.87 -2.73 -19.67
C ASN A 279 14.65 -3.57 -18.41
N GLU A 280 13.41 -3.97 -18.17
CA GLU A 280 13.00 -4.76 -17.01
C GLU A 280 12.17 -5.98 -17.45
N LEU A 281 12.37 -7.10 -16.73
CA LEU A 281 11.59 -8.33 -16.84
C LEU A 281 10.78 -8.52 -15.56
N TYR A 282 9.48 -8.79 -15.71
CA TYR A 282 8.60 -9.09 -14.59
C TYR A 282 8.20 -10.55 -14.59
N LEU A 283 8.34 -11.22 -13.46
CA LEU A 283 7.89 -12.60 -13.27
C LEU A 283 6.43 -12.60 -12.81
N ILE A 284 5.60 -13.39 -13.47
CA ILE A 284 4.20 -13.64 -13.14
C ILE A 284 4.10 -15.11 -12.76
N GLN A 285 3.51 -15.38 -11.59
CA GLN A 285 3.32 -16.76 -11.10
C GLN A 285 1.86 -16.95 -10.72
N GLU A 286 1.33 -18.12 -11.02
CA GLU A 286 0.03 -18.57 -10.54
C GLU A 286 0.15 -18.90 -9.05
N VAL A 287 -0.78 -18.40 -8.24
CA VAL A 287 -0.74 -18.54 -6.77
C VAL A 287 -1.80 -19.55 -6.30
N ASP A 288 -2.63 -20.06 -7.23
CA ASP A 288 -3.76 -20.98 -7.04
C ASP A 288 -4.55 -20.74 -5.76
N ILE A 289 -5.39 -19.71 -5.79
CA ILE A 289 -6.34 -19.41 -4.71
C ILE A 289 -7.74 -19.51 -5.28
N ASN A 290 -8.51 -20.47 -4.78
CA ASN A 290 -9.98 -20.54 -4.88
C ASN A 290 -10.63 -19.37 -4.11
N CYS A 291 -10.43 -18.14 -4.62
CA CYS A 291 -10.88 -16.92 -3.99
C CYS A 291 -12.29 -16.56 -4.47
N LYS A 292 -13.18 -16.23 -3.52
CA LYS A 292 -14.55 -15.76 -3.80
C LYS A 292 -14.69 -14.24 -3.69
N CYS A 293 -13.62 -13.48 -3.94
CA CYS A 293 -13.67 -12.02 -3.84
C CYS A 293 -14.37 -11.41 -5.06
N GLN A 294 -14.81 -10.15 -4.92
CA GLN A 294 -15.50 -9.41 -5.98
C GLN A 294 -14.56 -8.59 -6.87
N LEU A 295 -13.26 -8.63 -6.60
CA LEU A 295 -12.23 -7.89 -7.32
C LEU A 295 -11.72 -8.70 -8.52
N ILE A 296 -12.65 -8.93 -9.46
CA ILE A 296 -12.47 -9.76 -10.65
C ILE A 296 -12.36 -8.92 -11.93
N CYS A 297 -11.68 -9.47 -12.92
CA CYS A 297 -11.68 -8.96 -14.28
C CYS A 297 -12.49 -9.89 -15.18
N THR A 298 -13.70 -9.46 -15.56
CA THR A 298 -14.59 -10.24 -16.44
C THR A 298 -13.98 -10.47 -17.83
N GLY A 299 -13.20 -9.51 -18.35
CA GLY A 299 -12.49 -9.65 -19.62
C GLY A 299 -11.33 -10.65 -19.61
N CYS A 300 -10.94 -11.16 -18.44
CA CYS A 300 -9.91 -12.18 -18.28
C CYS A 300 -10.49 -13.51 -17.79
N GLY A 301 -11.76 -13.81 -18.09
CA GLY A 301 -12.41 -15.05 -17.64
C GLY A 301 -12.71 -15.08 -16.14
N ASP A 302 -13.16 -13.95 -15.60
CA ASP A 302 -13.50 -13.78 -14.16
C ASP A 302 -12.32 -14.04 -13.19
N VAL A 303 -11.09 -13.91 -13.68
CA VAL A 303 -9.87 -13.99 -12.86
C VAL A 303 -9.85 -12.85 -11.83
N CYS A 304 -9.66 -13.22 -10.56
CA CYS A 304 -9.49 -12.28 -9.48
C CYS A 304 -8.03 -11.83 -9.31
N LEU A 305 -7.83 -10.69 -8.63
CA LEU A 305 -6.48 -10.16 -8.40
C LEU A 305 -5.52 -11.08 -7.62
N HIS A 306 -6.04 -12.11 -6.92
CA HIS A 306 -5.25 -13.01 -6.09
C HIS A 306 -4.71 -14.22 -6.85
N HIS A 307 -5.26 -14.49 -8.03
CA HIS A 307 -4.97 -15.70 -8.77
C HIS A 307 -3.53 -15.71 -9.31
N TYR A 308 -2.98 -14.53 -9.59
CA TYR A 308 -1.60 -14.34 -10.02
C TYR A 308 -0.85 -13.37 -9.11
N SER A 309 0.44 -13.60 -8.96
CA SER A 309 1.40 -12.63 -8.45
C SER A 309 2.21 -12.06 -9.60
N CYS A 310 2.73 -10.84 -9.45
CA CYS A 310 3.68 -10.26 -10.40
C CYS A 310 4.69 -9.39 -9.65
N THR A 311 5.96 -9.46 -10.06
CA THR A 311 7.06 -8.70 -9.41
C THR A 311 7.01 -7.19 -9.66
N CYS A 312 6.22 -6.72 -10.63
CA CYS A 312 6.10 -5.28 -10.89
C CYS A 312 5.46 -4.53 -9.71
N ILE A 313 5.82 -3.25 -9.52
CA ILE A 313 5.31 -2.40 -8.43
C ILE A 313 3.78 -2.36 -8.36
N ASP A 314 3.08 -2.40 -9.50
CA ASP A 314 1.61 -2.32 -9.53
C ASP A 314 0.94 -3.56 -8.89
N ALA A 315 1.56 -4.73 -9.00
CA ALA A 315 1.08 -5.95 -8.37
C ALA A 315 1.75 -6.19 -7.01
N ALA A 316 3.08 -6.18 -6.94
CA ALA A 316 3.82 -6.52 -5.73
C ALA A 316 3.60 -5.53 -4.57
N ILE A 317 3.43 -4.24 -4.87
CA ILE A 317 3.31 -3.19 -3.84
C ILE A 317 1.91 -2.59 -3.80
N LYS A 318 1.38 -2.16 -4.96
CA LYS A 318 0.03 -1.59 -5.02
C LYS A 318 -1.08 -2.64 -4.95
N TRP A 319 -0.71 -3.92 -5.01
CA TRP A 319 -1.59 -5.07 -4.85
C TRP A 319 -2.78 -5.04 -5.83
N ASN A 320 -2.50 -4.69 -7.09
CA ASN A 320 -3.47 -4.67 -8.19
C ASN A 320 -3.23 -5.84 -9.16
N MET A 321 -4.26 -6.21 -9.91
CA MET A 321 -4.07 -6.94 -11.16
C MET A 321 -3.41 -5.99 -12.17
N CYS A 322 -2.11 -6.18 -12.40
CA CYS A 322 -1.33 -5.30 -13.27
C CYS A 322 -1.53 -5.63 -14.75
N LYS A 323 -1.07 -4.75 -15.64
CA LYS A 323 -1.12 -4.98 -17.09
C LYS A 323 -0.44 -6.28 -17.54
N HIS A 324 0.61 -6.72 -16.83
CA HIS A 324 1.32 -7.97 -17.16
C HIS A 324 0.49 -9.21 -16.81
N ILE A 325 -0.21 -9.21 -15.68
CA ILE A 325 -1.13 -10.29 -15.30
C ILE A 325 -2.26 -10.39 -16.34
N HIS A 326 -2.83 -9.25 -16.75
CA HIS A 326 -3.85 -9.24 -17.80
C HIS A 326 -3.32 -9.76 -19.15
N LEU A 327 -2.08 -9.42 -19.51
CA LEU A 327 -1.45 -9.94 -20.72
C LEU A 327 -1.27 -11.46 -20.68
N VAL A 328 -0.86 -12.01 -19.52
CA VAL A 328 -0.78 -13.46 -19.30
C VAL A 328 -2.17 -14.11 -19.41
N CYS A 329 -3.22 -13.50 -18.86
CA CYS A 329 -4.59 -14.01 -19.03
C CYS A 329 -4.99 -14.06 -20.52
N LYS A 330 -4.70 -12.98 -21.27
CA LYS A 330 -4.95 -12.94 -22.73
C LYS A 330 -4.19 -14.05 -23.46
N PHE A 331 -2.90 -14.22 -23.14
CA PHE A 331 -2.05 -15.27 -23.73
C PHE A 331 -2.59 -16.68 -23.48
N ARG A 332 -3.04 -16.97 -22.26
CA ARG A 332 -3.65 -18.27 -21.93
C ARG A 332 -4.94 -18.49 -22.73
N HIS A 333 -5.82 -17.50 -22.78
CA HIS A 333 -7.05 -17.58 -23.56
C HIS A 333 -6.80 -17.85 -25.06
N GLU A 334 -5.73 -17.30 -25.66
CA GLU A 334 -5.39 -17.57 -27.06
C GLU A 334 -4.78 -18.97 -27.28
N LYS A 335 -4.04 -19.49 -26.30
CA LYS A 335 -3.52 -20.88 -26.33
C LYS A 335 -4.60 -21.94 -26.11
N ASP A 336 -5.60 -21.63 -25.28
CA ASP A 336 -6.69 -22.55 -24.95
C ASP A 336 -7.79 -22.60 -26.04
N GLN A 337 -7.70 -21.77 -27.09
CA GLN A 337 -8.58 -21.85 -28.26
C GLN A 337 -8.11 -22.94 -29.24
N PRO A 338 -8.92 -23.97 -29.53
CA PRO A 338 -8.57 -25.00 -30.49
C PRO A 338 -8.62 -24.42 -31.92
N GLY A 339 -7.47 -23.97 -32.45
CA GLY A 339 -7.36 -23.52 -33.85
C GLY A 339 -6.17 -22.64 -34.22
N ILE A 340 -5.39 -22.12 -33.27
CA ILE A 340 -4.28 -21.17 -33.54
C ILE A 340 -2.92 -21.73 -33.05
N ASN A 341 -2.77 -23.05 -32.97
CA ASN A 341 -1.53 -23.69 -32.50
C ASN A 341 -0.40 -23.76 -33.55
N SER A 342 -0.59 -23.23 -34.77
CA SER A 342 0.41 -23.36 -35.83
C SER A 342 1.43 -22.22 -35.96
N ASN A 343 1.26 -21.09 -35.25
CA ASN A 343 2.13 -19.91 -35.44
C ASN A 343 2.99 -19.51 -34.23
N ILE A 344 2.80 -20.09 -33.04
CA ILE A 344 3.58 -19.71 -31.84
C ILE A 344 4.82 -20.59 -31.64
N GLU A 345 4.85 -21.82 -32.18
CA GLU A 345 6.02 -22.69 -32.09
C GLU A 345 7.18 -22.31 -33.03
N PHE A 346 6.96 -21.44 -34.02
CA PHE A 346 7.97 -21.14 -35.03
C PHE A 346 9.10 -20.19 -34.57
N LEU A 347 9.04 -19.65 -33.35
CA LEU A 347 10.09 -18.78 -32.79
C LEU A 347 10.94 -19.44 -31.69
N LEU A 348 10.70 -20.72 -31.36
CA LEU A 348 11.47 -21.44 -30.33
C LEU A 348 12.68 -22.24 -30.87
N HIS A 349 12.95 -22.19 -32.18
CA HIS A 349 14.10 -22.86 -32.79
C HIS A 349 14.89 -21.95 -33.74
N ILE A 350 15.56 -20.93 -33.18
CA ILE A 350 16.82 -20.47 -33.77
C ILE A 350 17.93 -21.11 -32.96
N ASN A 351 18.28 -22.34 -33.34
CA ASN A 351 19.48 -23.02 -32.88
C ASN A 351 20.69 -22.40 -33.61
N PRO A 352 21.84 -22.20 -32.95
CA PRO A 352 23.04 -21.70 -33.59
C PRO A 352 23.64 -22.81 -34.44
N ARG A 353 23.78 -22.59 -35.75
CA ARG A 353 24.64 -23.43 -36.60
C ARG A 353 25.97 -22.73 -36.81
N THR A 354 26.98 -23.34 -36.21
CA THR A 354 28.39 -23.36 -36.59
C THR A 354 28.60 -23.33 -38.11
N ASN A 355 29.39 -22.36 -38.57
CA ASN A 355 30.72 -22.58 -39.17
C ASN A 355 31.53 -21.28 -39.11
#